data_AF-A0AAE8AF70-F1
#
_entry.id   AF-A0AAE8AF70-F1
#
_cell.length_a   1.000
_cell.length_b   1.000
_cell.length_c   1.000
_cell.angle_alpha   90.00
_cell.angle_beta   90.00
_cell.angle_gamma   90.00
#
_symmetry.space_group_name_H-M   'P 1'
#
loop_
_entity.id
_entity.type
_entity.pdbx_description
1 polymer ?
#
loop_
_entity_poly.entity_id
_entity_poly.type
_entity_poly.pdbx_seq_one_letter_code
_entity_poly.pdbx_strand_id
1 'polypeptide(L)'
;MDQLRIKDLEVYAYHGVFPAEKELGQRFVLDLWVDYEMTRAARTGDLEASIHYGILAEQLTEWMQAEKIDLIETVAFQLVQKIFESYAFVEKVRLELKKPWAPVPLPLETCSVTIEREKKRAFIGLGTNMGDKQLQLETALEKLKDRGIRLLQTSTRIETEPWGGVEQDTFLNQVAEVETWMTPEDLLETLLAIEQEMGRVREVKWGPRVIDLDLLYMEDTICYSPSLILPHPYVAERAFVLESLNEIAPHFVDPVQRKPIRQLWEAVK
;
A
#
# COMPACT_ATOMS: atom_id res chain seq x y z
N MET A 1 -1.97 -2.83 -20.86
CA MET A 1 -2.77 -2.07 -19.90
C MET A 1 -3.29 -0.86 -20.64
N ASP A 2 -4.59 -0.61 -20.58
CA ASP A 2 -5.24 0.52 -21.24
C ASP A 2 -5.26 1.72 -20.29
N GLN A 3 -5.51 2.92 -20.78
CA GLN A 3 -5.36 4.14 -20.00
C GLN A 3 -6.38 5.22 -20.33
N LEU A 4 -7.03 5.76 -19.30
CA LEU A 4 -7.82 6.98 -19.35
C LEU A 4 -6.93 8.17 -18.99
N ARG A 5 -7.08 9.29 -19.70
CA ARG A 5 -6.34 10.51 -19.42
C ARG A 5 -7.25 11.72 -19.33
N ILE A 6 -7.09 12.52 -18.27
CA ILE A 6 -7.62 13.88 -18.17
C ILE A 6 -6.42 14.81 -18.27
N LYS A 7 -6.45 15.76 -19.21
CA LYS A 7 -5.34 16.67 -19.47
C LYS A 7 -5.70 18.09 -19.15
N ASP A 8 -4.78 18.78 -18.47
CA ASP A 8 -4.87 20.18 -18.09
C ASP A 8 -6.23 20.58 -17.47
N LEU A 9 -6.75 19.77 -16.55
CA LEU A 9 -7.95 20.12 -15.78
C LEU A 9 -7.63 21.31 -14.88
N GLU A 10 -8.26 22.46 -15.15
CA GLU A 10 -8.07 23.66 -14.35
C GLU A 10 -8.98 23.66 -13.11
N VAL A 11 -8.38 23.91 -11.95
CA VAL A 11 -9.09 23.99 -10.67
C VAL A 11 -8.63 25.23 -9.91
N TYR A 12 -9.58 26.05 -9.45
CA TYR A 12 -9.27 27.13 -8.51
C TYR A 12 -9.43 26.61 -7.08
N ALA A 13 -8.37 26.74 -6.27
CA ALA A 13 -8.34 26.25 -4.89
C ALA A 13 -7.45 27.13 -4.00
N TYR A 14 -7.39 26.81 -2.70
CA TYR A 14 -6.78 27.63 -1.66
C TYR A 14 -5.62 26.92 -0.97
N HIS A 15 -4.75 26.28 -1.75
CA HIS A 15 -3.57 25.58 -1.25
C HIS A 15 -2.31 26.46 -1.27
N GLY A 16 -1.42 26.23 -0.33
CA GLY A 16 -0.16 26.96 -0.19
C GLY A 16 0.21 27.24 1.26
N VAL A 17 1.51 27.39 1.50
CA VAL A 17 2.08 27.63 2.84
C VAL A 17 1.83 29.08 3.28
N PHE A 18 1.83 30.03 2.33
CA PHE A 18 1.66 31.44 2.69
C PHE A 18 0.19 31.75 2.99
N PRO A 19 -0.12 32.49 4.09
CA PRO A 19 -1.50 32.85 4.43
C PRO A 19 -2.26 33.52 3.29
N ALA A 20 -1.59 34.37 2.50
CA ALA A 20 -2.17 35.04 1.34
C ALA A 20 -2.67 34.06 0.26
N GLU A 21 -2.01 32.91 0.08
CA GLU A 21 -2.45 31.88 -0.86
C GLU A 21 -3.77 31.23 -0.41
N LYS A 22 -3.94 31.07 0.92
CA LYS A 22 -5.17 30.52 1.51
C LYS A 22 -6.33 31.50 1.53
N GLU A 23 -6.06 32.80 1.41
CA GLU A 23 -7.06 33.86 1.33
C GLU A 23 -7.48 34.16 -0.12
N LEU A 24 -6.51 34.40 -1.00
CA LEU A 24 -6.77 34.78 -2.39
C LEU A 24 -7.14 33.55 -3.24
N GLY A 25 -6.59 32.39 -2.92
CA GLY A 25 -6.62 31.23 -3.79
C GLY A 25 -5.77 31.42 -5.03
N GLN A 26 -5.63 30.36 -5.81
CA GLN A 26 -4.90 30.39 -7.08
C GLN A 26 -5.37 29.26 -7.99
N ARG A 27 -5.01 29.37 -9.28
CA ARG A 27 -5.25 28.33 -10.26
C ARG A 27 -4.22 27.21 -10.14
N PHE A 28 -4.71 25.98 -10.12
CA PHE A 28 -3.97 24.74 -10.27
C PHE A 28 -4.37 24.07 -11.58
N VAL A 29 -3.47 23.26 -12.14
CA VAL A 29 -3.72 22.50 -13.35
C VAL A 29 -3.34 21.05 -13.10
N LEU A 30 -4.23 20.12 -13.42
CA LEU A 30 -4.08 18.70 -13.11
C LEU A 30 -4.05 17.87 -14.38
N ASP A 31 -3.02 17.04 -14.52
CA ASP A 31 -3.00 15.93 -15.48
C ASP A 31 -3.15 14.61 -14.73
N LEU A 32 -4.04 13.76 -15.22
CA LEU A 32 -4.33 12.46 -14.63
C LEU A 32 -4.21 11.36 -15.68
N TRP A 33 -3.58 10.27 -15.28
CA TRP A 33 -3.52 9.01 -15.98
C TRP A 33 -4.05 7.92 -15.05
N VAL A 34 -5.05 7.18 -15.52
CA VAL A 34 -5.65 6.08 -14.78
C VAL A 34 -5.58 4.84 -15.65
N ASP A 35 -4.86 3.82 -15.18
CA ASP A 35 -4.69 2.57 -15.91
C ASP A 35 -5.62 1.50 -15.32
N TYR A 36 -6.38 0.87 -16.21
CA TYR A 36 -7.31 -0.23 -15.88
C TYR A 36 -7.62 -1.04 -17.15
N GLU A 37 -8.23 -2.22 -16.99
CA GLU A 37 -8.61 -3.06 -18.14
C GLU A 37 -9.88 -2.52 -18.81
N MET A 38 -9.79 -2.07 -20.07
CA MET A 38 -10.95 -1.54 -20.80
C MET A 38 -11.63 -2.59 -21.70
N THR A 39 -11.05 -3.78 -21.85
CA THR A 39 -11.55 -4.84 -22.76
C THR A 39 -13.02 -5.16 -22.55
N ARG A 40 -13.47 -5.29 -21.30
CA ARG A 40 -14.87 -5.58 -20.96
C ARG A 40 -15.78 -4.45 -21.44
N ALA A 41 -15.54 -3.23 -20.95
CA ALA A 41 -16.33 -2.06 -21.32
C ALA A 41 -16.39 -1.85 -22.85
N ALA A 42 -15.25 -1.99 -23.53
CA ALA A 42 -15.16 -1.83 -24.98
C ALA A 42 -15.95 -2.88 -25.77
N ARG A 43 -16.06 -4.11 -25.27
CA ARG A 43 -16.78 -5.20 -25.96
C ARG A 43 -18.27 -5.24 -25.66
N THR A 44 -18.66 -4.88 -24.43
CA THR A 44 -20.04 -5.05 -23.96
C THR A 44 -20.82 -3.75 -23.85
N GLY A 45 -20.15 -2.59 -23.90
CA GLY A 45 -20.78 -1.30 -23.60
C GLY A 45 -21.14 -1.14 -22.12
N ASP A 46 -20.56 -1.97 -21.24
CA ASP A 46 -20.80 -1.92 -19.80
C ASP A 46 -20.16 -0.69 -19.17
N LEU A 47 -21.00 0.26 -18.77
CA LEU A 47 -20.58 1.52 -18.20
C LEU A 47 -19.95 1.35 -16.81
N GLU A 48 -20.33 0.33 -16.04
CA GLU A 48 -19.79 0.08 -14.69
C GLU A 48 -18.34 -0.44 -14.74
N ALA A 49 -17.93 -1.01 -15.88
CA ALA A 49 -16.56 -1.41 -16.16
C ALA A 49 -15.69 -0.27 -16.72
N SER A 50 -16.16 0.98 -16.64
CA SER A 50 -15.48 2.16 -17.15
C SER A 50 -15.58 3.34 -16.19
N ILE A 51 -14.73 4.34 -16.36
CA ILE A 51 -14.79 5.57 -15.58
C ILE A 51 -15.44 6.68 -16.41
N HIS A 52 -16.49 7.29 -15.86
CA HIS A 52 -17.11 8.46 -16.48
C HIS A 52 -16.24 9.70 -16.23
N TYR A 53 -15.57 10.19 -17.28
CA TYR A 53 -14.62 11.31 -17.18
C TYR A 53 -15.22 12.62 -16.63
N GLY A 54 -16.48 12.92 -16.95
CA GLY A 54 -17.19 14.09 -16.40
C GLY A 54 -17.31 14.05 -14.88
N ILE A 55 -17.87 12.95 -14.34
CA ILE A 55 -17.99 12.71 -12.90
C ILE A 55 -16.62 12.71 -12.23
N LEU A 56 -15.61 12.06 -12.82
CA LEU A 56 -14.25 12.06 -12.25
C LEU A 56 -13.65 13.48 -12.20
N ALA A 57 -13.82 14.30 -13.25
CA ALA A 57 -13.34 15.68 -13.25
C ALA A 57 -14.05 16.55 -12.19
N GLU A 58 -15.37 16.38 -12.02
CA GLU A 58 -16.15 17.03 -10.96
C GLU A 58 -15.65 16.60 -9.57
N GLN A 59 -15.50 15.30 -9.33
CA GLN A 59 -14.97 14.75 -8.08
C GLN A 59 -13.58 15.27 -7.74
N LEU A 60 -12.65 15.28 -8.71
CA LEU A 60 -11.31 15.85 -8.51
C LEU A 60 -11.37 17.31 -8.08
N THR A 61 -12.24 18.09 -8.73
CA THR A 61 -12.45 19.51 -8.41
C THR A 61 -13.00 19.68 -6.99
N GLU A 62 -14.03 18.92 -6.64
CA GLU A 62 -14.63 18.94 -5.30
C GLU A 62 -13.64 18.53 -4.21
N TRP A 63 -12.88 17.46 -4.43
CA TRP A 63 -11.88 16.97 -3.47
C TRP A 63 -10.75 17.96 -3.27
N MET A 64 -10.29 18.66 -4.32
CA MET A 64 -9.30 19.73 -4.19
C MET A 64 -9.86 20.94 -3.42
N GLN A 65 -11.15 21.26 -3.59
CA GLN A 65 -11.76 22.42 -2.96
C GLN A 65 -12.23 22.18 -1.52
N ALA A 66 -12.28 20.92 -1.08
CA ALA A 66 -12.77 20.55 0.25
C ALA A 66 -11.93 21.12 1.41
N GLU A 67 -10.61 21.27 1.22
CA GLU A 67 -9.68 21.64 2.30
C GLU A 67 -8.59 22.64 1.84
N LYS A 68 -8.02 23.38 2.80
CA LYS A 68 -6.91 24.34 2.57
C LYS A 68 -5.58 23.77 3.05
N ILE A 69 -4.97 22.99 2.17
CA ILE A 69 -3.73 22.25 2.43
C ILE A 69 -2.48 23.09 2.13
N ASP A 70 -1.43 22.95 2.95
CA ASP A 70 -0.18 23.71 2.79
C ASP A 70 0.64 23.25 1.58
N LEU A 71 0.75 21.94 1.39
CA LEU A 71 1.61 21.28 0.40
C LEU A 71 0.77 20.69 -0.74
N ILE A 72 1.20 20.94 -1.99
CA ILE A 72 0.53 20.37 -3.17
C ILE A 72 0.81 18.86 -3.31
N GLU A 73 1.89 18.38 -2.70
CA GLU A 73 2.22 16.97 -2.53
C GLU A 73 1.12 16.23 -1.78
N THR A 74 0.66 16.81 -0.66
CA THR A 74 -0.42 16.25 0.15
C THR A 74 -1.74 16.24 -0.62
N VAL A 75 -2.05 17.31 -1.36
CA VAL A 75 -3.24 17.37 -2.24
C VAL A 75 -3.18 16.26 -3.29
N ALA A 76 -2.08 16.18 -4.04
CA ALA A 76 -1.89 15.17 -5.08
C ALA A 76 -2.01 13.74 -4.51
N PHE A 77 -1.46 13.50 -3.32
CA PHE A 77 -1.52 12.20 -2.67
C PHE A 77 -2.96 11.83 -2.28
N GLN A 78 -3.70 12.76 -1.67
CA GLN A 78 -5.10 12.55 -1.29
C GLN A 78 -5.99 12.27 -2.50
N LEU A 79 -5.75 12.94 -3.63
CA LEU A 79 -6.51 12.67 -4.86
C LEU A 79 -6.24 11.26 -5.38
N VAL A 80 -4.98 10.82 -5.42
CA VAL A 80 -4.61 9.45 -5.82
C VAL A 80 -5.29 8.43 -4.90
N GLN A 81 -5.26 8.65 -3.59
CA GLN A 81 -5.92 7.81 -2.61
C GLN A 81 -7.44 7.71 -2.87
N LYS A 82 -8.13 8.85 -3.03
CA LYS A 82 -9.57 8.89 -3.28
C LYS A 82 -9.96 8.22 -4.59
N ILE A 83 -9.11 8.26 -5.62
CA ILE A 83 -9.32 7.51 -6.87
C ILE A 83 -9.30 6.01 -6.59
N PHE A 84 -8.31 5.49 -5.87
CA PHE A 84 -8.27 4.06 -5.53
C PHE A 84 -9.45 3.61 -4.66
N GLU A 85 -9.90 4.46 -3.75
CA GLU A 85 -11.08 4.21 -2.91
C GLU A 85 -12.39 4.21 -3.72
N SER A 86 -12.51 5.11 -4.70
CA SER A 86 -13.72 5.27 -5.52
C SER A 86 -13.81 4.25 -6.65
N TYR A 87 -12.67 3.80 -7.17
CA TYR A 87 -12.60 2.93 -8.35
C TYR A 87 -11.74 1.68 -8.07
N ALA A 88 -12.38 0.67 -7.48
CA ALA A 88 -11.70 -0.55 -7.04
C ALA A 88 -10.98 -1.35 -8.15
N PHE A 89 -11.37 -1.18 -9.42
CA PHE A 89 -10.75 -1.84 -10.58
C PHE A 89 -9.57 -1.06 -11.19
N VAL A 90 -9.23 0.12 -10.64
CA VAL A 90 -8.06 0.88 -11.07
C VAL A 90 -6.81 0.20 -10.53
N GLU A 91 -5.84 -0.04 -11.42
CA GLU A 91 -4.59 -0.72 -11.10
C GLU A 91 -3.46 0.29 -10.85
N LYS A 92 -3.42 1.37 -11.62
CA LYS A 92 -2.38 2.38 -11.50
C LYS A 92 -2.92 3.78 -11.71
N VAL A 93 -2.41 4.72 -10.93
CA VAL A 93 -2.72 6.14 -11.03
C VAL A 93 -1.42 6.92 -11.09
N ARG A 94 -1.29 7.78 -12.08
CA ARG A 94 -0.29 8.85 -12.11
C ARG A 94 -1.02 10.18 -12.18
N LEU A 95 -0.64 11.11 -11.31
CA LEU A 95 -1.25 12.42 -11.21
C LEU A 95 -0.14 13.46 -11.13
N GLU A 96 -0.18 14.45 -12.02
CA GLU A 96 0.65 15.64 -11.98
C GLU A 96 -0.20 16.85 -11.59
N LEU A 97 0.20 17.53 -10.51
CA LEU A 97 -0.44 18.73 -10.02
C LEU A 97 0.49 19.93 -10.23
N LYS A 98 0.10 20.83 -11.12
CA LYS A 98 0.84 22.02 -11.53
C LYS A 98 0.32 23.24 -10.78
N LYS A 99 1.26 24.11 -10.38
CA LYS A 99 1.03 25.39 -9.71
C LYS A 99 1.64 26.52 -10.55
N PRO A 100 0.94 26.96 -11.61
CA PRO A 100 1.47 27.96 -12.55
C PRO A 100 1.66 29.34 -11.92
N TRP A 101 0.96 29.65 -10.83
CA TRP A 101 1.06 30.93 -10.11
C TRP A 101 1.82 30.80 -8.78
N ALA A 102 2.70 29.79 -8.67
CA ALA A 102 3.58 29.67 -7.51
C ALA A 102 4.35 30.98 -7.30
N PRO A 103 4.50 31.47 -6.05
CA PRO A 103 5.13 32.76 -5.74
C PRO A 103 6.66 32.69 -5.88
N VAL A 104 7.14 32.41 -7.09
CA VAL A 104 8.56 32.32 -7.45
C VAL A 104 8.93 33.57 -8.26
N PRO A 105 9.84 34.43 -7.76
CA PRO A 105 10.17 35.70 -8.41
C PRO A 105 11.17 35.53 -9.58
N LEU A 106 10.96 34.50 -10.41
CA LEU A 106 11.81 34.16 -11.56
C LEU A 106 10.93 33.77 -12.76
N PRO A 107 11.44 33.90 -14.00
CA PRO A 107 10.72 33.41 -15.17
C PRO A 107 10.75 31.87 -15.21
N LEU A 108 9.57 31.24 -15.20
CA LEU A 108 9.35 29.82 -15.44
C LEU A 108 7.96 29.59 -16.04
N GLU A 109 7.70 28.41 -16.59
CA GLU A 109 6.37 28.03 -17.10
C GLU A 109 5.43 27.61 -15.96
N THR A 110 5.83 26.62 -15.17
CA THR A 110 5.09 26.14 -13.99
C THR A 110 6.00 25.32 -13.08
N CYS A 111 5.65 25.24 -11.80
CA CYS A 111 6.15 24.19 -10.90
C CYS A 111 5.10 23.10 -10.81
N SER A 112 5.50 21.83 -10.74
CA SER A 112 4.57 20.73 -10.54
C SER A 112 5.14 19.66 -9.63
N VAL A 113 4.24 18.87 -9.05
CA VAL A 113 4.55 17.62 -8.35
C VAL A 113 3.87 16.48 -9.08
N THR A 114 4.52 15.34 -9.17
CA THR A 114 3.93 14.14 -9.77
C THR A 114 3.97 13.00 -8.77
N ILE A 115 2.83 12.36 -8.57
CA ILE A 115 2.70 11.15 -7.75
C ILE A 115 2.23 10.02 -8.66
N GLU A 116 2.92 8.90 -8.58
CA GLU A 116 2.57 7.67 -9.28
C GLU A 116 2.47 6.53 -8.25
N ARG A 117 1.37 5.79 -8.30
CA ARG A 117 1.08 4.65 -7.43
C ARG A 117 0.42 3.54 -8.24
N GLU A 118 0.76 2.32 -7.91
CA GLU A 118 0.32 1.11 -8.60
C GLU A 118 -0.01 0.06 -7.54
N LYS A 119 -1.14 -0.62 -7.70
CA LYS A 119 -1.51 -1.75 -6.86
C LYS A 119 -0.51 -2.87 -7.06
N LYS A 120 -0.01 -3.39 -5.94
CA LYS A 120 0.95 -4.46 -5.90
C LYS A 120 0.52 -5.50 -4.90
N ARG A 121 0.81 -6.75 -5.22
CA ARG A 121 0.65 -7.85 -4.28
C ARG A 121 1.79 -7.89 -3.28
N ALA A 122 1.46 -8.09 -2.02
CA ALA A 122 2.42 -8.28 -0.95
C ALA A 122 2.05 -9.49 -0.09
N PHE A 123 3.06 -10.07 0.55
CA PHE A 123 2.88 -11.16 1.50
C PHE A 123 3.32 -10.66 2.87
N ILE A 124 2.43 -10.76 3.86
CA ILE A 124 2.66 -10.32 5.23
C ILE A 124 2.60 -11.55 6.14
N GLY A 125 3.65 -11.77 6.92
CA GLY A 125 3.67 -12.75 7.99
C GLY A 125 3.07 -12.16 9.26
N LEU A 126 2.17 -12.90 9.90
CA LEU A 126 1.55 -12.56 11.16
C LEU A 126 1.97 -13.58 12.22
N GLY A 127 2.32 -13.14 13.41
CA GLY A 127 2.69 -14.02 14.52
C GLY A 127 2.29 -13.45 15.88
N THR A 128 1.82 -14.30 16.78
CA THR A 128 1.46 -13.89 18.15
C THR A 128 1.67 -15.03 19.14
N ASN A 129 2.11 -14.71 20.36
CA ASN A 129 2.25 -15.68 21.43
C ASN A 129 1.72 -15.18 22.78
N MET A 130 0.91 -14.12 22.79
CA MET A 130 0.37 -13.53 24.02
C MET A 130 -1.15 -13.41 23.98
N GLY A 131 -1.79 -13.71 25.12
CA GLY A 131 -3.24 -13.56 25.28
C GLY A 131 -4.03 -14.51 24.38
N ASP A 132 -5.16 -14.05 23.86
CA ASP A 132 -5.96 -14.79 22.90
C ASP A 132 -5.33 -14.70 21.50
N LYS A 133 -4.45 -15.65 21.19
CA LYS A 133 -3.68 -15.72 19.93
C LYS A 133 -4.58 -15.66 18.69
N GLN A 134 -5.77 -16.26 18.71
CA GLN A 134 -6.67 -16.21 17.56
C GLN A 134 -7.27 -14.82 17.36
N LEU A 135 -7.76 -14.22 18.46
CA LEU A 135 -8.32 -12.88 18.42
C LEU A 135 -7.29 -11.83 17.99
N GLN A 136 -6.02 -11.98 18.37
CA GLN A 136 -4.96 -11.06 17.93
C GLN A 136 -4.74 -11.12 16.42
N LEU A 137 -4.65 -12.32 15.83
CA LEU A 137 -4.52 -12.46 14.38
C LEU A 137 -5.73 -11.86 13.64
N GLU A 138 -6.95 -12.10 14.13
CA GLU A 138 -8.18 -11.55 13.54
C GLU A 138 -8.21 -10.02 13.60
N THR A 139 -7.87 -9.47 14.77
CA THR A 139 -7.80 -8.03 14.97
C THR A 139 -6.77 -7.38 14.05
N ALA A 140 -5.61 -8.02 13.86
CA ALA A 140 -4.59 -7.53 12.94
C ALA A 140 -5.08 -7.52 11.48
N LEU A 141 -5.76 -8.58 11.03
CA LEU A 141 -6.32 -8.66 9.68
C LEU A 141 -7.41 -7.61 9.44
N GLU A 142 -8.29 -7.35 10.41
CA GLU A 142 -9.29 -6.28 10.30
C GLU A 142 -8.62 -4.90 10.27
N LYS A 143 -7.60 -4.66 11.11
CA LYS A 143 -6.83 -3.42 11.07
C LYS A 143 -6.13 -3.19 9.73
N LEU A 144 -5.65 -4.24 9.05
CA LEU A 144 -5.11 -4.11 7.69
C LEU A 144 -6.20 -3.63 6.72
N LYS A 145 -7.40 -4.22 6.77
CA LYS A 145 -8.54 -3.80 5.93
C LYS A 145 -8.95 -2.36 6.19
N ASP A 146 -9.00 -1.94 7.45
CA ASP A 146 -9.32 -0.56 7.85
C ASP A 146 -8.33 0.47 7.29
N ARG A 147 -7.10 0.05 6.97
CA ARG A 147 -6.07 0.88 6.31
C ARG A 147 -6.16 0.88 4.78
N GLY A 148 -7.22 0.30 4.22
CA GLY A 148 -7.41 0.17 2.77
C GLY A 148 -6.52 -0.89 2.12
N ILE A 149 -5.88 -1.76 2.91
CA ILE A 149 -5.12 -2.90 2.38
C ILE A 149 -6.12 -4.02 2.08
N ARG A 150 -6.21 -4.41 0.81
CA ARG A 150 -7.15 -5.43 0.37
C ARG A 150 -6.60 -6.82 0.67
N LEU A 151 -7.28 -7.57 1.52
CA LEU A 151 -6.95 -8.97 1.78
C LEU A 151 -7.38 -9.84 0.59
N LEU A 152 -6.43 -10.54 -0.04
CA LEU A 152 -6.70 -11.45 -1.16
C LEU A 152 -6.96 -12.87 -0.66
N GLN A 153 -6.08 -13.38 0.20
CA GLN A 153 -6.21 -14.69 0.85
C GLN A 153 -5.31 -14.79 2.09
N THR A 154 -5.57 -15.80 2.93
CA THR A 154 -4.74 -16.12 4.11
C THR A 154 -4.47 -17.61 4.18
N SER A 155 -3.31 -17.99 4.70
CA SER A 155 -2.98 -19.39 4.97
C SER A 155 -3.77 -19.92 6.17
N THR A 156 -3.74 -21.23 6.39
CA THR A 156 -4.07 -21.80 7.69
C THR A 156 -3.16 -21.23 8.79
N ARG A 157 -3.67 -21.26 10.02
CA ARG A 157 -2.93 -20.86 11.22
C ARG A 157 -2.15 -22.06 11.74
N ILE A 158 -0.86 -21.87 12.01
CA ILE A 158 0.04 -22.92 12.48
C ILE A 158 0.67 -22.55 13.81
N GLU A 159 0.70 -23.50 14.73
CA GLU A 159 1.35 -23.33 16.03
C GLU A 159 2.81 -23.78 15.93
N THR A 160 3.74 -22.95 16.40
CA THR A 160 5.18 -23.22 16.32
C THR A 160 5.89 -22.88 17.63
N GLU A 161 7.00 -23.57 17.87
CA GLU A 161 7.94 -23.19 18.92
C GLU A 161 8.53 -21.79 18.64
N PRO A 162 8.88 -21.03 19.69
CA PRO A 162 9.45 -19.70 19.54
C PRO A 162 10.85 -19.75 18.89
N TRP A 163 11.08 -18.83 17.96
CA TRP A 163 12.38 -18.67 17.32
C TRP A 163 13.32 -17.82 18.19
N GLY A 164 14.62 -18.16 18.23
CA GLY A 164 15.64 -17.35 18.91
C GLY A 164 15.99 -17.77 20.35
N GLY A 165 15.43 -18.88 20.85
CA GLY A 165 15.91 -19.54 22.09
C GLY A 165 15.52 -18.84 23.40
N VAL A 166 14.60 -17.87 23.38
CA VAL A 166 14.00 -17.28 24.58
C VAL A 166 12.81 -18.15 25.00
N GLU A 167 12.78 -18.59 26.25
CA GLU A 167 11.66 -19.36 26.83
C GLU A 167 10.40 -18.49 26.84
N GLN A 168 9.40 -18.88 26.06
CA GLN A 168 8.14 -18.18 25.91
C GLN A 168 7.08 -19.15 25.38
N ASP A 169 5.82 -18.74 25.45
CA ASP A 169 4.70 -19.54 24.95
C ASP A 169 4.80 -19.73 23.41
N THR A 170 4.13 -20.76 22.90
CA THR A 170 4.11 -21.09 21.48
C THR A 170 3.54 -19.94 20.64
N PHE A 171 4.03 -19.78 19.42
CA PHE A 171 3.50 -18.80 18.48
C PHE A 171 2.38 -19.41 17.65
N LEU A 172 1.31 -18.63 17.42
CA LEU A 172 0.36 -18.87 16.35
C LEU A 172 0.74 -17.97 15.18
N ASN A 173 1.07 -18.58 14.04
CA ASN A 173 1.53 -17.87 12.84
C ASN A 173 0.56 -18.05 11.68
N GLN A 174 0.54 -17.07 10.79
CA GLN A 174 -0.25 -17.05 9.57
C GLN A 174 0.45 -16.18 8.52
N VAL A 175 0.22 -16.44 7.23
CA VAL A 175 0.63 -15.53 6.16
C VAL A 175 -0.61 -15.02 5.43
N ALA A 176 -0.62 -13.73 5.11
CA ALA A 176 -1.66 -13.07 4.32
C ALA A 176 -1.08 -12.61 2.98
N GLU A 177 -1.77 -12.92 1.88
CA GLU A 177 -1.57 -12.25 0.60
C GLU A 177 -2.51 -11.05 0.54
N VAL A 178 -1.96 -9.88 0.25
CA VAL A 178 -2.69 -8.61 0.20
C VAL A 178 -2.39 -7.86 -1.09
N GLU A 179 -3.25 -6.91 -1.41
CA GLU A 179 -3.08 -5.94 -2.49
C GLU A 179 -3.13 -4.53 -1.89
N THR A 180 -2.16 -3.69 -2.25
CA THR A 180 -2.09 -2.30 -1.80
C THR A 180 -1.39 -1.45 -2.84
N TRP A 181 -1.71 -0.15 -2.88
CA TRP A 181 -1.01 0.84 -3.70
C TRP A 181 0.09 1.58 -2.91
N MET A 182 0.25 1.28 -1.62
CA MET A 182 1.30 1.83 -0.76
C MET A 182 2.68 1.48 -1.29
N THR A 183 3.68 2.32 -0.99
CA THR A 183 5.08 1.92 -1.21
C THR A 183 5.51 0.85 -0.19
N PRO A 184 6.61 0.10 -0.43
CA PRO A 184 7.13 -0.85 0.55
C PRO A 184 7.37 -0.21 1.93
N GLU A 185 7.92 1.00 1.94
CA GLU A 185 8.19 1.77 3.15
C GLU A 185 6.90 2.21 3.85
N ASP A 186 5.93 2.77 3.12
CA ASP A 186 4.63 3.16 3.68
C ASP A 186 3.87 1.95 4.25
N LEU A 187 3.97 0.79 3.57
CA LEU A 187 3.37 -0.45 4.04
C LEU A 187 4.04 -0.91 5.33
N LEU A 188 5.38 -0.92 5.40
CA LEU A 188 6.10 -1.26 6.63
C LEU A 188 5.69 -0.33 7.78
N GLU A 189 5.66 0.98 7.58
CA GLU A 189 5.24 1.95 8.60
C GLU A 189 3.80 1.70 9.07
N THR A 190 2.90 1.32 8.15
CA THR A 190 1.53 0.94 8.48
C THR A 190 1.47 -0.32 9.34
N LEU A 191 2.27 -1.34 9.02
CA LEU A 191 2.36 -2.56 9.85
C LEU A 191 2.86 -2.23 11.26
N LEU A 192 3.91 -1.41 11.37
CA LEU A 192 4.45 -0.98 12.65
C LEU A 192 3.45 -0.19 13.50
N ALA A 193 2.66 0.68 12.86
CA ALA A 193 1.60 1.42 13.53
C ALA A 193 0.51 0.49 14.07
N ILE A 194 0.11 -0.53 13.30
CA ILE A 194 -0.86 -1.55 13.75
C ILE A 194 -0.33 -2.30 14.97
N GLU A 195 0.93 -2.73 14.95
CA GLU A 195 1.56 -3.39 16.11
C GLU A 195 1.53 -2.52 17.36
N GLN A 196 1.87 -1.23 17.21
CA GLN A 196 1.87 -0.29 18.32
C GLN A 196 0.46 -0.07 18.88
N GLU A 197 -0.55 0.06 18.02
CA GLU A 197 -1.96 0.20 18.42
C GLU A 197 -2.49 -1.03 19.15
N MET A 198 -1.99 -2.22 18.80
CA MET A 198 -2.33 -3.47 19.47
C MET A 198 -1.53 -3.69 20.77
N GLY A 199 -0.64 -2.77 21.13
CA GLY A 199 0.08 -2.79 22.40
C GLY A 199 1.41 -3.54 22.36
N ARG A 200 2.03 -3.71 21.18
CA ARG A 200 3.38 -4.27 21.09
C ARG A 200 4.40 -3.33 21.75
N VAL A 201 5.15 -3.84 22.73
CA VAL A 201 6.27 -3.12 23.37
C VAL A 201 7.59 -3.84 23.06
N ARG A 202 8.62 -3.11 22.62
CA ARG A 202 9.93 -3.67 22.22
C ARG A 202 10.94 -3.59 23.37
N GLU A 203 10.72 -4.35 24.43
CA GLU A 203 11.64 -4.37 25.60
C GLU A 203 12.81 -5.34 25.41
N VAL A 204 12.56 -6.53 24.89
CA VAL A 204 13.54 -7.61 24.71
C VAL A 204 13.58 -8.05 23.26
N LYS A 205 14.78 -8.17 22.68
CA LYS A 205 14.96 -8.73 21.34
C LYS A 205 14.43 -10.17 21.32
N TRP A 206 13.45 -10.44 20.44
CA TRP A 206 12.73 -11.73 20.33
C TRP A 206 11.89 -12.12 21.55
N GLY A 207 11.53 -11.17 22.40
CA GLY A 207 10.60 -11.41 23.49
C GLY A 207 9.16 -11.69 23.03
N PRO A 208 8.28 -12.03 23.98
CA PRO A 208 6.85 -12.20 23.74
C PRO A 208 6.21 -10.96 23.12
N ARG A 209 5.22 -11.16 22.25
CA ARG A 209 4.54 -10.08 21.54
C ARG A 209 3.08 -10.39 21.30
N VAL A 210 2.26 -9.35 21.47
CA VAL A 210 0.82 -9.37 21.21
C VAL A 210 0.54 -9.64 19.72
N ILE A 211 1.33 -9.04 18.83
CA ILE A 211 1.32 -9.29 17.40
C ILE A 211 2.68 -8.92 16.80
N ASP A 212 3.01 -9.55 15.69
CA ASP A 212 4.19 -9.32 14.86
C ASP A 212 3.73 -9.36 13.41
N LEU A 213 4.03 -8.31 12.65
CA LEU A 213 3.67 -8.14 11.25
C LEU A 213 4.96 -7.92 10.45
N ASP A 214 5.40 -8.97 9.77
CA ASP A 214 6.59 -8.95 8.92
C ASP A 214 6.18 -8.80 7.45
N LEU A 215 6.68 -7.77 6.76
CA LEU A 215 6.54 -7.68 5.30
C LEU A 215 7.52 -8.65 4.63
N LEU A 216 7.01 -9.76 4.08
CA LEU A 216 7.82 -10.85 3.53
C LEU A 216 8.27 -10.58 2.09
N TYR A 217 7.32 -10.17 1.25
CA TYR A 217 7.52 -9.89 -0.17
C TYR A 217 6.59 -8.78 -0.62
N MET A 218 6.97 -8.06 -1.66
CA MET A 218 6.09 -7.16 -2.40
C MET A 218 6.39 -7.28 -3.90
N GLU A 219 5.64 -8.14 -4.57
CA GLU A 219 5.90 -8.61 -5.93
C GLU A 219 7.38 -8.99 -6.15
N ASP A 220 8.01 -8.44 -7.17
CA ASP A 220 9.43 -8.65 -7.51
C ASP A 220 10.36 -7.59 -6.90
N THR A 221 9.85 -6.76 -5.98
CA THR A 221 10.62 -5.69 -5.35
C THR A 221 11.78 -6.27 -4.54
N ILE A 222 12.98 -5.80 -4.84
CA ILE A 222 14.18 -6.05 -4.04
C ILE A 222 14.67 -4.69 -3.55
N CYS A 223 14.71 -4.50 -2.23
CA CYS A 223 15.23 -3.27 -1.64
C CYS A 223 16.07 -3.56 -0.40
N TYR A 224 17.00 -2.65 -0.13
CA TYR A 224 17.87 -2.69 1.03
C TYR A 224 18.07 -1.27 1.53
N SER A 225 17.49 -0.97 2.69
CA SER A 225 17.63 0.29 3.40
C SER A 225 17.87 0.01 4.88
N PRO A 226 18.26 1.03 5.67
CA PRO A 226 18.39 0.87 7.12
C PRO A 226 17.10 0.44 7.82
N SER A 227 15.94 0.73 7.23
CA SER A 227 14.62 0.44 7.80
C SER A 227 13.95 -0.80 7.23
N LEU A 228 14.25 -1.19 5.97
CA LEU A 228 13.56 -2.26 5.27
C LEU A 228 14.50 -3.08 4.39
N ILE A 229 14.34 -4.40 4.43
CA ILE A 229 14.97 -5.35 3.50
C ILE A 229 13.85 -6.18 2.87
N LEU A 230 13.74 -6.13 1.54
CA LEU A 230 12.84 -6.99 0.76
C LEU A 230 13.59 -7.81 -0.30
N PRO A 231 13.22 -9.09 -0.50
CA PRO A 231 12.41 -9.92 0.40
C PRO A 231 12.94 -9.98 1.83
N HIS A 232 12.06 -10.28 2.79
CA HIS A 232 12.48 -10.40 4.18
C HIS A 232 13.60 -11.45 4.30
N PRO A 233 14.73 -11.12 4.96
CA PRO A 233 15.97 -11.89 4.83
C PRO A 233 15.87 -13.33 5.35
N TYR A 234 14.99 -13.58 6.32
CA TYR A 234 14.85 -14.89 6.95
C TYR A 234 13.72 -15.75 6.36
N VAL A 235 13.07 -15.36 5.25
CA VAL A 235 12.00 -16.20 4.68
C VAL A 235 12.50 -17.61 4.37
N ALA A 236 13.65 -17.73 3.72
CA ALA A 236 14.23 -19.02 3.34
C ALA A 236 14.68 -19.88 4.53
N GLU A 237 14.85 -19.27 5.71
CA GLU A 237 15.31 -19.94 6.94
C GLU A 237 14.16 -20.34 7.87
N ARG A 238 12.95 -19.82 7.61
CA ARG A 238 11.76 -20.05 8.45
C ARG A 238 10.84 -21.06 7.77
N ALA A 239 10.99 -22.34 8.16
CA ALA A 239 10.16 -23.45 7.67
C ALA A 239 8.66 -23.15 7.72
N PHE A 240 8.17 -22.64 8.86
CA PHE A 240 6.75 -22.31 9.04
C PHE A 240 6.25 -21.20 8.09
N VAL A 241 7.11 -20.23 7.75
CA VAL A 241 6.77 -19.17 6.77
C VAL A 241 6.66 -19.76 5.37
N LEU A 242 7.60 -20.63 4.99
CA LEU A 242 7.57 -21.31 3.70
C LEU A 242 6.39 -22.28 3.57
N GLU A 243 6.02 -22.97 4.65
CA GLU A 243 4.82 -23.81 4.71
C GLU A 243 3.55 -23.00 4.41
N SER A 244 3.35 -21.90 5.15
CA SER A 244 2.21 -21.00 4.96
C SER A 244 2.19 -20.32 3.59
N LEU A 245 3.34 -19.88 3.07
CA LEU A 245 3.45 -19.32 1.72
C LEU A 245 3.18 -20.37 0.65
N ASN A 246 3.63 -21.61 0.83
CA ASN A 246 3.41 -22.69 -0.12
C ASN A 246 1.93 -23.08 -0.20
N GLU A 247 1.17 -22.92 0.88
CA GLU A 247 -0.28 -23.15 0.88
C GLU A 247 -1.01 -22.19 -0.07
N ILE A 248 -0.70 -20.88 0.00
CA ILE A 248 -1.46 -19.84 -0.70
C ILE A 248 -0.84 -19.42 -2.04
N ALA A 249 0.48 -19.55 -2.19
CA ALA A 249 1.23 -19.05 -3.33
C ALA A 249 2.41 -19.97 -3.73
N PRO A 250 2.18 -21.28 -4.00
CA PRO A 250 3.25 -22.24 -4.30
C PRO A 250 4.07 -21.91 -5.55
N HIS A 251 3.47 -21.16 -6.48
CA HIS A 251 4.07 -20.76 -7.76
C HIS A 251 4.68 -19.34 -7.75
N PHE A 252 4.50 -18.58 -6.66
CA PHE A 252 5.18 -17.30 -6.52
C PHE A 252 6.70 -17.53 -6.57
N VAL A 253 7.42 -16.71 -7.32
CA VAL A 253 8.86 -16.86 -7.53
C VAL A 253 9.57 -15.87 -6.63
N ASP A 254 10.39 -16.38 -5.71
CA ASP A 254 11.26 -15.55 -4.91
C ASP A 254 12.19 -14.73 -5.83
N PRO A 255 12.20 -13.39 -5.74
CA PRO A 255 12.92 -12.54 -6.69
C PRO A 255 14.45 -12.61 -6.52
N VAL A 256 14.96 -13.09 -5.38
CA VAL A 256 16.40 -13.25 -5.11
C VAL A 256 16.87 -14.63 -5.56
N GLN A 257 16.22 -15.69 -5.09
CA GLN A 257 16.59 -17.07 -5.38
C GLN A 257 16.13 -17.56 -6.74
N ARG A 258 15.17 -16.85 -7.38
CA ARG A 258 14.56 -17.20 -8.67
C ARG A 258 13.97 -18.61 -8.68
N LYS A 259 13.45 -19.04 -7.53
CA LYS A 259 12.80 -20.34 -7.34
C LYS A 259 11.35 -20.14 -6.90
N PRO A 260 10.41 -20.98 -7.37
CA PRO A 260 9.07 -21.02 -6.82
C PRO A 260 9.09 -21.34 -5.31
N ILE A 261 8.17 -20.74 -4.53
CA ILE A 261 8.03 -21.02 -3.09
C ILE A 261 7.95 -22.52 -2.79
N ARG A 262 7.24 -23.31 -3.61
CA ARG A 262 7.17 -24.77 -3.43
C ARG A 262 8.53 -25.45 -3.38
N GLN A 263 9.50 -24.99 -4.17
CA GLN A 263 10.85 -25.58 -4.20
C GLN A 263 11.67 -25.14 -2.99
N LEU A 264 11.45 -23.93 -2.49
CA LEU A 264 12.09 -23.45 -1.27
C LEU A 264 11.57 -24.22 -0.06
N TRP A 265 10.26 -24.47 -0.01
CA TRP A 265 9.63 -25.29 1.02
C TRP A 265 10.13 -26.74 1.01
N GLU A 266 10.18 -27.39 -0.16
CA GLU A 266 10.71 -28.76 -0.30
C GLU A 266 12.16 -28.90 0.18
N ALA A 267 12.96 -27.83 0.12
CA ALA A 267 14.36 -27.84 0.54
C ALA A 267 14.56 -27.74 2.06
N VAL A 268 13.53 -27.31 2.81
CA VAL A 268 13.58 -27.14 4.28
C VAL A 268 12.69 -28.14 5.03
N LYS A 269 11.88 -28.90 4.29
CA LYS A 269 11.00 -29.96 4.82
C LYS A 269 11.76 -31.23 5.19
#